data_AF-A0A8H7AAL6-F1
#
_entry.id   AF-A0A8H7AAL6-F1
#
_cell.length_a   1.000
_cell.length_b   1.000
_cell.length_c   1.000
_cell.angle_alpha   90.00
_cell.angle_beta   90.00
_cell.angle_gamma   90.00
#
_symmetry.space_group_name_H-M   'P 1'
#
loop_
_entity.id
_entity.type
_entity.pdbx_description
1 polymer ?
#
loop_
_entity_poly.entity_id
_entity_poly.type
_entity_poly.pdbx_seq_one_letter_code
_entity_poly.pdbx_strand_id
1 'polypeptide(L)'
;MAPLSAENKRKAAEDTLTSVRTKKARTVTPEQNAFKPKREEGDSPPLPSPNIVTFPEKPAVIEEKNGIIEFRVVNNDNSRESNIILTGLKCIFQKQLPKMPKDYIARLVYDKTHLSIAIVKHPLEVVGGITYRPFHGRKFAEIVFCAISSDQQVKGYGAHLMAHLKDYVKATSDVMHFLTYADNYAIGYFKKQGFTKEITLEKSIWMGYIKDYEGGTIMQCTMLPKIRYLETSRMLQKQKECVMAKIRAVSKSHVVHQPPPQWRNSTGSITPIDPLSIPAIKSSGWSPSMDELSRQPRHGPNYNQLLHLLNDMQNHTAAWPFAQPVNRDEVPDYYEVITQPMDLSTMEERLSNDLYPTPAEFIRDAKLIFDNCRSYNTDTTPYAKSANKLERFMWGQIKAIPEWSHLAE
;
A
#
# COMPACT_ATOMS: atom_id res chain seq x y z
N MET A 1 7.73 39.86 55.03
CA MET A 1 8.74 39.28 54.11
C MET A 1 8.66 37.77 54.23
N ALA A 2 8.79 37.05 53.12
CA ALA A 2 9.01 35.59 53.10
C ALA A 2 10.48 35.34 52.72
N PRO A 3 10.96 34.08 52.64
CA PRO A 3 10.68 32.87 53.43
C PRO A 3 11.99 32.31 54.04
N LEU A 4 12.01 31.05 54.54
CA LEU A 4 12.88 29.96 54.03
C LEU A 4 12.81 28.69 54.89
N SER A 5 13.11 27.54 54.26
CA SER A 5 13.07 26.20 54.85
C SER A 5 14.20 25.32 54.30
N ALA A 6 15.03 24.75 55.19
CA ALA A 6 15.98 23.64 55.02
C ALA A 6 16.57 23.34 56.43
N GLU A 7 17.17 22.20 56.82
CA GLU A 7 17.61 21.01 56.09
C GLU A 7 17.77 19.79 57.07
N ASN A 8 18.18 18.62 56.55
CA ASN A 8 18.31 17.32 57.26
C ASN A 8 19.32 17.26 58.42
N LYS A 9 19.07 16.35 59.40
CA LYS A 9 20.10 15.39 59.91
C LYS A 9 19.52 14.19 60.69
N ARG A 10 20.34 13.14 60.86
CA ARG A 10 19.98 11.75 61.26
C ARG A 10 20.38 11.38 62.71
N LYS A 11 19.87 10.22 63.15
CA LYS A 11 20.35 9.23 64.17
C LYS A 11 19.91 9.35 65.65
N ALA A 12 19.24 8.29 66.11
CA ALA A 12 19.42 7.52 67.36
C ALA A 12 18.47 6.29 67.26
N ALA A 13 18.89 5.01 67.32
CA ALA A 13 19.49 4.20 68.40
C ALA A 13 18.41 3.38 69.17
N GLU A 14 18.76 2.13 69.52
CA GLU A 14 17.85 1.05 69.95
C GLU A 14 17.69 0.91 71.48
N ASP A 15 16.96 -0.14 71.89
CA ASP A 15 16.83 -0.72 73.25
C ASP A 15 15.92 0.03 74.27
N THR A 16 15.16 -0.64 75.16
CA THR A 16 15.04 -2.09 75.48
C THR A 16 13.66 -2.49 76.03
N LEU A 17 13.31 -3.78 75.83
CA LEU A 17 12.37 -4.67 76.54
C LEU A 17 11.71 -4.21 77.87
N THR A 18 10.38 -4.40 78.01
CA THR A 18 9.74 -5.47 78.86
C THR A 18 8.23 -5.27 79.13
N SER A 19 7.45 -6.35 79.03
CA SER A 19 6.50 -6.86 80.06
C SER A 19 5.47 -7.83 79.45
N VAL A 20 4.87 -8.70 80.27
CA VAL A 20 4.17 -9.93 79.84
C VAL A 20 2.85 -10.12 80.58
N ARG A 21 1.79 -10.57 79.86
CA ARG A 21 0.47 -11.08 80.35
C ARG A 21 -0.45 -10.03 81.02
N THR A 22 -1.79 -10.09 81.02
CA THR A 22 -2.86 -10.94 80.43
C THR A 22 -4.18 -10.11 80.50
N LYS A 23 -5.35 -10.36 79.88
CA LYS A 23 -5.94 -11.41 78.99
C LYS A 23 -7.24 -10.82 78.39
N LYS A 24 -7.68 -11.22 77.17
CA LYS A 24 -9.12 -11.43 76.87
C LYS A 24 -9.36 -12.31 75.62
N ALA A 25 -10.29 -13.25 75.78
CA ALA A 25 -11.00 -14.14 74.85
C ALA A 25 -10.37 -14.56 73.49
N ARG A 26 -10.36 -15.88 73.28
CA ARG A 26 -10.07 -16.58 72.02
C ARG A 26 -11.31 -17.43 71.67
N THR A 27 -11.81 -17.36 70.45
CA THR A 27 -12.69 -18.41 69.89
C THR A 27 -11.85 -19.29 68.97
N VAL A 28 -12.11 -20.59 68.96
CA VAL A 28 -11.16 -21.61 68.49
C VAL A 28 -11.64 -22.25 67.19
N THR A 29 -10.76 -22.33 66.20
CA THR A 29 -10.87 -23.26 65.06
C THR A 29 -9.73 -24.29 65.15
N PRO A 30 -10.01 -25.61 65.15
CA PRO A 30 -8.99 -26.64 65.24
C PRO A 30 -8.46 -27.04 63.87
N GLU A 31 -7.14 -27.25 63.76
CA GLU A 31 -6.56 -28.08 62.70
C GLU A 31 -6.47 -29.53 63.19
N GLN A 32 -6.79 -30.50 62.32
CA GLN A 32 -5.86 -31.60 61.95
C GLN A 32 -6.47 -32.55 60.91
N ASN A 33 -5.56 -33.27 60.21
CA ASN A 33 -5.82 -34.40 59.29
C ASN A 33 -6.45 -34.10 57.93
N ALA A 34 -5.69 -33.41 57.08
CA ALA A 34 -5.90 -33.41 55.64
C ALA A 34 -5.53 -34.77 55.00
N PHE A 35 -6.50 -35.41 54.36
CA PHE A 35 -6.28 -36.56 53.47
C PHE A 35 -5.41 -36.11 52.28
N LYS A 36 -4.32 -36.82 51.96
CA LYS A 36 -3.51 -36.57 50.75
C LYS A 36 -4.09 -37.32 49.55
N PRO A 37 -4.66 -36.65 48.52
CA PRO A 37 -4.70 -37.23 47.19
C PRO A 37 -3.29 -37.16 46.60
N LYS A 38 -2.77 -38.28 46.07
CA LYS A 38 -1.55 -38.25 45.26
C LYS A 38 -1.81 -37.39 44.02
N ARG A 39 -1.11 -36.27 43.89
CA ARG A 39 -0.84 -35.68 42.57
C ARG A 39 0.34 -36.45 41.98
N GLU A 40 0.16 -37.00 40.79
CA GLU A 40 1.28 -37.50 40.02
C GLU A 40 2.12 -36.29 39.59
N GLU A 41 3.43 -36.37 39.81
CA GLU A 41 4.40 -35.39 39.30
C GLU A 41 4.57 -35.61 37.79
N GLY A 42 3.61 -35.09 37.02
CA GLY A 42 3.76 -34.90 35.59
C GLY A 42 4.63 -33.68 35.33
N ASP A 43 5.87 -33.91 34.90
CA ASP A 43 6.80 -32.87 34.43
C ASP A 43 6.30 -32.29 33.09
N SER A 44 5.25 -31.47 33.17
CA SER A 44 4.72 -30.74 32.02
C SER A 44 5.64 -29.55 31.74
N PRO A 45 6.30 -29.47 30.57
CA PRO A 45 7.24 -28.41 30.28
C PRO A 45 6.55 -27.04 30.36
N PRO A 46 7.26 -25.99 30.81
CA PRO A 46 6.68 -24.66 30.90
C PRO A 46 6.13 -24.24 29.53
N LEU A 47 4.87 -23.80 29.51
CA LEU A 47 4.23 -23.30 28.30
C LEU A 47 5.15 -22.26 27.64
N PRO A 48 5.46 -22.39 26.34
CA PRO A 48 6.37 -21.45 25.68
C PRO A 48 5.82 -20.03 25.85
N SER A 49 6.69 -19.13 26.30
CA SER A 49 6.33 -17.73 26.50
C SER A 49 5.71 -17.19 25.21
N PRO A 50 4.60 -16.43 25.30
CA PRO A 50 3.93 -15.95 24.10
C PRO A 50 4.90 -15.06 23.32
N ASN A 51 5.25 -15.49 22.11
CA ASN A 51 6.08 -14.69 21.20
C ASN A 51 5.33 -13.39 20.87
N ILE A 52 5.68 -12.31 21.56
CA ILE A 52 5.10 -10.99 21.31
C ILE A 52 5.63 -10.49 19.97
N VAL A 53 4.82 -10.67 18.92
CA VAL A 53 5.12 -10.16 17.58
C VAL A 53 5.16 -8.63 17.65
N THR A 54 6.37 -8.07 17.53
CA THR A 54 6.56 -6.62 17.46
C THR A 54 5.93 -6.07 16.18
N PHE A 55 5.24 -4.95 16.31
CA PHE A 55 4.59 -4.27 15.19
C PHE A 55 5.29 -2.93 14.95
N PRO A 56 6.06 -2.76 13.86
CA PRO A 56 6.70 -1.50 13.54
C PRO A 56 5.63 -0.48 13.10
N GLU A 57 5.31 0.47 13.99
CA GLU A 57 4.40 1.59 13.70
C GLU A 57 5.06 2.56 12.71
N LYS A 58 4.29 3.12 11.76
CA LYS A 58 4.79 4.12 10.80
C LYS A 58 5.00 5.47 11.50
N PRO A 59 5.92 6.34 11.04
CA PRO A 59 6.17 7.66 11.64
C PRO A 59 4.89 8.48 11.87
N ALA A 60 3.99 8.53 10.87
CA ALA A 60 2.70 9.21 10.99
C ALA A 60 1.81 8.70 12.15
N VAL A 61 1.83 7.40 12.45
CA VAL A 61 1.05 6.80 13.55
C VAL A 61 1.67 7.17 14.90
N ILE A 62 3.01 7.19 14.97
CA ILE A 62 3.75 7.56 16.17
C ILE A 62 3.57 9.06 16.47
N GLU A 63 3.62 9.91 15.46
CA GLU A 63 3.38 11.36 15.62
C GLU A 63 1.95 11.67 16.09
N GLU A 64 0.93 10.96 15.57
CA GLU A 64 -0.46 11.11 16.04
C GLU A 64 -0.62 10.66 17.50
N LYS A 65 -0.08 9.48 17.83
CA LYS A 65 -0.11 8.90 19.18
C LYS A 65 0.59 9.78 20.22
N ASN A 66 1.60 10.55 19.80
CA ASN A 66 2.30 11.53 20.62
C ASN A 66 1.63 12.92 20.64
N GLY A 67 0.49 13.10 19.96
CA GLY A 67 -0.23 14.38 19.89
C GLY A 67 0.46 15.47 19.06
N ILE A 68 1.46 15.13 18.25
CA ILE A 68 2.19 16.09 17.39
C ILE A 68 1.31 16.49 16.22
N ILE A 69 0.61 15.51 15.63
CA ILE A 69 -0.39 15.70 14.58
C ILE A 69 -1.77 15.23 15.03
N GLU A 70 -2.80 15.78 14.40
CA GLU A 70 -4.19 15.40 14.56
C GLU A 70 -4.90 15.43 13.20
N PHE A 71 -5.98 14.65 13.08
CA PHE A 71 -6.81 14.58 11.88
C PHE A 71 -8.13 15.31 12.16
N ARG A 72 -8.33 16.48 11.54
CA ARG A 72 -9.55 17.28 11.69
C ARG A 72 -10.38 17.26 10.41
N VAL A 73 -11.68 16.99 10.53
CA VAL A 73 -12.64 17.19 9.44
C VAL A 73 -13.27 18.56 9.59
N VAL A 74 -13.18 19.37 8.53
CA VAL A 74 -13.65 20.76 8.49
C VAL A 74 -14.44 21.04 7.22
N ASN A 75 -15.37 21.99 7.30
CA ASN A 75 -16.07 22.59 6.16
C ASN A 75 -16.18 24.11 6.36
N ASN A 76 -16.80 24.81 5.41
CA ASN A 76 -17.04 26.25 5.53
C ASN A 76 -18.27 26.54 6.43
N ASP A 77 -18.06 26.35 7.73
CA ASP A 77 -18.96 26.67 8.85
C ASP A 77 -18.90 28.14 9.31
N ASN A 78 -18.04 28.96 8.68
CA ASN A 78 -17.62 30.31 9.11
C ASN A 78 -16.81 30.38 10.43
N SER A 79 -16.38 29.26 11.00
CA SER A 79 -15.46 29.24 12.15
C SER A 79 -14.08 29.76 11.76
N ARG A 80 -13.41 30.44 12.69
CA ARG A 80 -12.04 30.94 12.49
C ARG A 80 -11.05 29.80 12.29
N GLU A 81 -11.16 28.71 13.06
CA GLU A 81 -10.25 27.56 12.97
C GLU A 81 -10.44 26.81 11.65
N SER A 82 -11.69 26.49 11.28
CA SER A 82 -12.03 25.87 10.00
C SER A 82 -11.52 26.69 8.83
N ASN A 83 -11.68 28.02 8.86
CA ASN A 83 -11.14 28.91 7.82
C ASN A 83 -9.61 28.93 7.73
N ILE A 84 -8.90 28.87 8.86
CA ILE A 84 -7.42 28.75 8.86
C ILE A 84 -7.01 27.43 8.19
N ILE A 85 -7.64 26.32 8.58
CA ILE A 85 -7.32 24.98 8.06
C ILE A 85 -7.64 24.88 6.56
N LEU A 86 -8.83 25.32 6.12
CA LEU A 86 -9.22 25.36 4.71
C LEU A 86 -8.30 26.26 3.88
N THR A 87 -7.84 27.39 4.44
CA THR A 87 -6.89 28.27 3.76
C THR A 87 -5.52 27.61 3.61
N GLY A 88 -5.04 26.88 4.63
CA GLY A 88 -3.83 26.07 4.56
C GLY A 88 -3.93 24.98 3.48
N LEU A 89 -5.03 24.22 3.48
CA LEU A 89 -5.32 23.19 2.47
C LEU A 89 -5.34 23.76 1.05
N LYS A 90 -6.08 24.86 0.82
CA LYS A 90 -6.10 25.57 -0.47
C LYS A 90 -4.68 25.91 -0.94
N CYS A 91 -3.85 26.46 -0.06
CA CYS A 91 -2.46 26.80 -0.38
C CYS A 91 -1.59 25.58 -0.71
N ILE A 92 -1.85 24.41 -0.10
CA ILE A 92 -1.17 23.15 -0.44
C ILE A 92 -1.66 22.65 -1.80
N PHE A 93 -2.98 22.55 -2.03
CA PHE A 93 -3.55 22.11 -3.30
C PHE A 93 -3.09 22.99 -4.47
N GLN A 94 -3.08 24.31 -4.32
CA GLN A 94 -2.58 25.27 -5.33
C GLN A 94 -1.07 25.11 -5.64
N LYS A 95 -0.28 24.49 -4.75
CA LYS A 95 1.15 24.18 -4.99
C LYS A 95 1.35 22.79 -5.57
N GLN A 96 0.62 21.79 -5.06
CA GLN A 96 0.81 20.38 -5.41
C GLN A 96 0.03 19.97 -6.68
N LEU A 97 -1.01 20.72 -7.07
CA LEU A 97 -1.85 20.46 -8.24
C LEU A 97 -1.74 21.62 -9.26
N PRO A 98 -0.56 21.85 -9.88
CA PRO A 98 -0.32 23.03 -10.72
C PRO A 98 -1.17 23.07 -12.00
N LYS A 99 -1.72 21.94 -12.43
CA LYS A 99 -2.68 21.85 -13.55
C LYS A 99 -4.06 22.41 -13.20
N MET A 100 -4.43 22.47 -11.92
CA MET A 100 -5.75 22.89 -11.48
C MET A 100 -5.80 24.42 -11.31
N PRO A 101 -6.78 25.14 -11.89
CA PRO A 101 -6.87 26.59 -11.74
C PRO A 101 -7.01 27.02 -10.28
N LYS A 102 -6.24 28.04 -9.85
CA LYS A 102 -6.17 28.46 -8.45
C LYS A 102 -7.53 28.85 -7.87
N ASP A 103 -8.35 29.53 -8.66
CA ASP A 103 -9.70 29.97 -8.26
C ASP A 103 -10.69 28.80 -8.22
N TYR A 104 -10.51 27.79 -9.09
CA TYR A 104 -11.29 26.55 -9.05
C TYR A 104 -11.05 25.79 -7.74
N ILE A 105 -9.78 25.65 -7.34
CA ILE A 105 -9.41 25.05 -6.05
C ILE A 105 -10.03 25.84 -4.89
N ALA A 106 -9.85 27.16 -4.87
CA ALA A 106 -10.40 28.01 -3.81
C ALA A 106 -11.93 27.87 -3.71
N ARG A 107 -12.64 27.92 -4.85
CA ARG A 107 -14.10 27.82 -4.90
C ARG A 107 -14.61 26.49 -4.32
N LEU A 108 -13.96 25.37 -4.61
CA LEU A 108 -14.40 24.06 -4.09
C LEU A 108 -13.95 23.79 -2.64
N VAL A 109 -12.77 24.27 -2.22
CA VAL A 109 -12.31 24.11 -0.83
C VAL A 109 -13.19 24.90 0.16
N TYR A 110 -13.69 26.08 -0.24
CA TYR A 110 -14.62 26.86 0.58
C TYR A 110 -16.11 26.58 0.29
N ASP A 111 -16.44 25.62 -0.58
CA ASP A 111 -17.82 25.26 -0.88
C ASP A 111 -18.46 24.50 0.29
N LYS A 112 -19.67 24.90 0.71
CA LYS A 112 -20.34 24.35 1.89
C LYS A 112 -20.82 22.89 1.71
N THR A 113 -20.90 22.39 0.48
CA THR A 113 -21.24 20.98 0.19
C THR A 113 -20.01 20.06 0.19
N HIS A 114 -18.81 20.63 0.31
CA HIS A 114 -17.56 19.89 0.39
C HIS A 114 -17.07 19.80 1.84
N LEU A 115 -16.49 18.66 2.18
CA LEU A 115 -15.81 18.39 3.43
C LEU A 115 -14.31 18.23 3.14
N SER A 116 -13.46 18.68 4.06
CA SER A 116 -12.03 18.44 3.99
C SER A 116 -11.53 17.77 5.25
N ILE A 117 -10.85 16.63 5.11
CA ILE A 117 -10.05 16.05 6.20
C ILE A 117 -8.62 16.55 6.07
N ALA A 118 -8.13 17.22 7.11
CA ALA A 118 -6.82 17.84 7.19
C ALA A 118 -5.93 17.13 8.21
N ILE A 119 -4.65 17.00 7.88
CA ILE A 119 -3.59 16.72 8.84
C ILE A 119 -3.15 18.07 9.40
N VAL A 120 -3.38 18.30 10.68
CA VAL A 120 -2.97 19.50 11.39
C VAL A 120 -1.88 19.11 12.38
N LYS A 121 -0.79 19.87 12.40
CA LYS A 121 0.31 19.75 13.34
C LYS A 121 0.24 20.91 14.32
N HIS A 122 0.46 20.62 15.61
CA HIS A 122 0.27 21.62 16.65
C HIS A 122 1.20 22.85 16.44
N PRO A 123 0.68 24.10 16.57
CA PRO A 123 -0.67 24.45 17.00
C PRO A 123 -1.75 24.40 15.89
N LEU A 124 -1.47 24.89 14.67
CA LEU A 124 -2.43 24.95 13.55
C LEU A 124 -1.73 24.85 12.16
N GLU A 125 -0.58 24.17 12.08
CA GLU A 125 0.16 23.98 10.82
C GLU A 125 -0.52 22.90 9.96
N VAL A 126 -1.00 23.23 8.77
CA VAL A 126 -1.60 22.22 7.87
C VAL A 126 -0.51 21.52 7.07
N VAL A 127 -0.46 20.18 7.18
CA VAL A 127 0.53 19.32 6.50
C VAL A 127 0.00 18.77 5.16
N GLY A 128 -1.31 18.60 5.05
CA GLY A 128 -1.97 18.05 3.87
C GLY A 128 -3.41 17.69 4.14
N GLY A 129 -4.13 17.21 3.13
CA GLY A 129 -5.53 16.84 3.29
C GLY A 129 -6.18 16.25 2.06
N ILE A 130 -7.44 15.81 2.24
CA ILE A 130 -8.34 15.37 1.19
C ILE A 130 -9.62 16.21 1.26
N THR A 131 -9.98 16.86 0.16
CA THR A 131 -11.30 17.49 -0.02
C THR A 131 -12.19 16.53 -0.79
N TYR A 132 -13.37 16.25 -0.26
CA TYR A 132 -14.34 15.31 -0.82
C TYR A 132 -15.77 15.84 -0.70
N ARG A 133 -16.66 15.32 -1.55
CA ARG A 133 -18.07 15.70 -1.62
C ARG A 133 -18.95 14.44 -1.47
N PRO A 134 -19.64 14.26 -0.33
CA PRO A 134 -20.53 13.12 -0.13
C PRO A 134 -21.87 13.29 -0.85
N PHE A 135 -22.31 12.26 -1.57
CA PHE A 135 -23.63 12.21 -2.20
C PHE A 135 -24.55 11.31 -1.39
N HIS A 136 -25.15 11.90 -0.35
CA HIS A 136 -26.11 11.23 0.55
C HIS A 136 -27.21 10.49 -0.22
N GLY A 137 -27.50 9.25 0.17
CA GLY A 137 -28.51 8.40 -0.49
C GLY A 137 -28.03 7.75 -1.80
N ARG A 138 -26.87 8.16 -2.35
CA ARG A 138 -26.21 7.51 -3.50
C ARG A 138 -25.04 6.61 -3.07
N LYS A 139 -24.75 6.51 -1.76
CA LYS A 139 -23.72 5.65 -1.15
C LYS A 139 -22.28 5.86 -1.69
N PHE A 140 -22.02 6.99 -2.34
CA PHE A 140 -20.68 7.34 -2.82
C PHE A 140 -20.28 8.77 -2.43
N ALA A 141 -18.98 9.03 -2.40
CA ALA A 141 -18.42 10.37 -2.34
C ALA A 141 -17.37 10.58 -3.43
N GLU A 142 -17.30 11.80 -3.95
CA GLU A 142 -16.27 12.25 -4.89
C GLU A 142 -15.06 12.75 -4.12
N ILE A 143 -13.87 12.21 -4.36
CA ILE A 143 -12.61 12.80 -3.89
C ILE A 143 -12.14 13.79 -4.95
N VAL A 144 -12.21 15.07 -4.59
CA VAL A 144 -11.94 16.22 -5.48
C VAL A 144 -10.46 16.59 -5.45
N PHE A 145 -9.86 16.70 -4.25
CA PHE A 145 -8.44 17.00 -4.08
C PHE A 145 -7.82 16.07 -3.06
N CYS A 146 -6.58 15.62 -3.31
CA CYS A 146 -5.79 14.82 -2.38
C CYS A 146 -4.31 15.24 -2.50
N ALA A 147 -3.74 15.85 -1.48
CA ALA A 147 -2.34 16.31 -1.51
C ALA A 147 -1.71 16.38 -0.11
N ILE A 148 -0.41 16.12 -0.05
CA ILE A 148 0.46 16.30 1.13
C ILE A 148 1.58 17.26 0.73
N SER A 149 1.98 18.17 1.62
CA SER A 149 3.10 19.09 1.37
C SER A 149 4.40 18.33 1.06
N SER A 150 5.18 18.80 0.08
CA SER A 150 6.32 18.07 -0.49
C SER A 150 7.39 17.70 0.54
N ASP A 151 7.63 18.56 1.52
CA ASP A 151 8.57 18.36 2.63
C ASP A 151 8.15 17.25 3.61
N GLN A 152 6.86 16.89 3.59
CA GLN A 152 6.23 15.87 4.43
C GLN A 152 5.85 14.60 3.64
N GLN A 153 6.15 14.53 2.35
CA GLN A 153 5.99 13.30 1.57
C GLN A 153 6.95 12.19 2.08
N VAL A 154 6.74 10.94 1.65
CA VAL A 154 7.47 9.73 2.11
C VAL A 154 7.20 9.27 3.56
N LYS A 155 6.86 10.13 4.52
CA LYS A 155 6.52 9.74 5.93
C LYS A 155 5.29 8.82 6.11
N GLY A 156 4.54 8.57 5.04
CA GLY A 156 3.36 7.71 5.03
C GLY A 156 2.03 8.42 5.32
N TYR A 157 2.04 9.74 5.52
CA TYR A 157 0.84 10.53 5.84
C TYR A 157 -0.32 10.32 4.87
N GLY A 158 -0.09 10.25 3.54
CA GLY A 158 -1.18 10.07 2.57
C GLY A 158 -1.97 8.76 2.78
N ALA A 159 -1.28 7.65 3.01
CA ALA A 159 -1.93 6.37 3.31
C ALA A 159 -2.66 6.39 4.67
N HIS A 160 -2.11 7.12 5.66
CA HIS A 160 -2.73 7.27 6.98
C HIS A 160 -3.99 8.15 6.92
N LEU A 161 -3.92 9.25 6.17
CA LEU A 161 -5.04 10.16 5.87
C LEU A 161 -6.17 9.46 5.12
N MET A 162 -5.85 8.60 4.15
CA MET A 162 -6.86 7.79 3.45
C MET A 162 -7.50 6.75 4.38
N ALA A 163 -6.74 6.16 5.31
CA ALA A 163 -7.30 5.25 6.31
C ALA A 163 -8.25 5.98 7.27
N HIS A 164 -7.86 7.15 7.77
CA HIS A 164 -8.70 8.06 8.56
C HIS A 164 -9.97 8.47 7.80
N LEU A 165 -9.86 8.88 6.54
CA LEU A 165 -11.01 9.24 5.70
C LEU A 165 -12.00 8.07 5.56
N LYS A 166 -11.51 6.86 5.27
CA LYS A 166 -12.35 5.67 5.13
C LYS A 166 -13.07 5.32 6.42
N ASP A 167 -12.37 5.30 7.55
CA ASP A 167 -12.98 4.97 8.84
C ASP A 167 -13.96 6.06 9.31
N TYR A 168 -13.63 7.35 9.09
CA TYR A 168 -14.53 8.47 9.38
C TYR A 168 -15.82 8.43 8.55
N VAL A 169 -15.70 8.29 7.22
CA VAL A 169 -16.85 8.32 6.31
C VAL A 169 -17.78 7.13 6.56
N LYS A 170 -17.23 5.94 6.81
CA LYS A 170 -18.01 4.75 7.21
C LYS A 170 -18.70 4.87 8.57
N ALA A 171 -18.13 5.64 9.50
CA ALA A 171 -18.71 5.83 10.83
C ALA A 171 -19.79 6.93 10.87
N THR A 172 -19.78 7.85 9.90
CA THR A 172 -20.62 9.06 9.89
C THR A 172 -21.66 9.11 8.76
N SER A 173 -21.60 8.23 7.76
CA SER A 173 -22.47 8.27 6.58
C SER A 173 -22.77 6.89 5.99
N ASP A 174 -23.67 6.84 4.99
CA ASP A 174 -23.99 5.64 4.19
C ASP A 174 -23.01 5.38 3.03
N VAL A 175 -21.96 6.20 2.91
CA VAL A 175 -20.99 6.13 1.81
C VAL A 175 -20.09 4.90 1.94
N MET A 176 -20.14 4.06 0.91
CA MET A 176 -19.33 2.84 0.79
C MET A 176 -18.37 2.88 -0.42
N HIS A 177 -18.52 3.84 -1.32
CA HIS A 177 -17.70 3.98 -2.52
C HIS A 177 -17.05 5.37 -2.59
N PHE A 178 -15.79 5.43 -3.01
CA PHE A 178 -15.16 6.68 -3.45
C PHE A 178 -14.94 6.64 -4.95
N LEU A 179 -15.28 7.75 -5.62
CA LEU A 179 -14.93 8.02 -7.01
C LEU A 179 -13.94 9.20 -7.06
N THR A 180 -12.99 9.16 -7.98
CA THR A 180 -12.03 10.25 -8.17
C THR A 180 -11.47 10.23 -9.58
N TYR A 181 -11.07 11.39 -10.09
CA TYR A 181 -10.23 11.51 -11.28
C TYR A 181 -8.78 11.65 -10.83
N ALA A 182 -7.97 10.64 -11.12
CA ALA A 182 -6.56 10.59 -10.79
C ALA A 182 -5.70 11.04 -11.97
N ASP A 183 -4.83 12.04 -11.76
CA ASP A 183 -3.68 12.30 -12.63
C ASP A 183 -2.82 11.02 -12.77
N ASN A 184 -2.15 10.85 -13.92
CA ASN A 184 -1.30 9.68 -14.21
C ASN A 184 -0.26 9.39 -13.09
N TYR A 185 0.34 10.44 -12.52
CA TYR A 185 1.29 10.31 -11.39
C TYR A 185 0.64 9.82 -10.08
N ALA A 186 -0.67 10.03 -9.90
CA ALA A 186 -1.42 9.65 -8.71
C ALA A 186 -2.04 8.24 -8.79
N ILE A 187 -2.18 7.66 -9.99
CA ILE A 187 -2.78 6.32 -10.18
C ILE A 187 -2.09 5.27 -9.30
N GLY A 188 -0.76 5.29 -9.20
CA GLY A 188 0.01 4.37 -8.35
C GLY A 188 -0.27 4.52 -6.86
N TYR A 189 -0.58 5.73 -6.39
CA TYR A 189 -1.02 5.98 -5.01
C TYR A 189 -2.43 5.44 -4.79
N PHE A 190 -3.38 5.78 -5.66
CA PHE A 190 -4.77 5.34 -5.56
C PHE A 190 -4.92 3.80 -5.67
N LYS A 191 -4.19 3.15 -6.59
CA LYS A 191 -4.07 1.67 -6.65
C LYS A 191 -3.64 1.08 -5.29
N LYS A 192 -2.59 1.64 -4.65
CA LYS A 192 -2.15 1.22 -3.30
C LYS A 192 -3.17 1.49 -2.20
N GLN A 193 -4.11 2.42 -2.41
CA GLN A 193 -5.24 2.66 -1.52
C GLN A 193 -6.47 1.79 -1.85
N GLY A 194 -6.38 0.83 -2.77
CA GLY A 194 -7.50 -0.03 -3.16
C GLY A 194 -8.51 0.63 -4.09
N PHE A 195 -8.07 1.57 -4.92
CA PHE A 195 -8.83 2.04 -6.07
C PHE A 195 -8.49 1.20 -7.31
N THR A 196 -9.48 0.95 -8.16
CA THR A 196 -9.35 0.32 -9.48
C THR A 196 -9.81 1.29 -10.57
N LYS A 197 -9.39 1.07 -11.82
CA LYS A 197 -9.95 1.75 -13.01
C LYS A 197 -11.36 1.21 -13.37
N GLU A 198 -11.68 0.00 -12.91
CA GLU A 198 -12.97 -0.65 -13.18
C GLU A 198 -14.08 -0.04 -12.31
N ILE A 199 -15.00 0.69 -12.95
CA ILE A 199 -16.11 1.34 -12.26
C ILE A 199 -17.30 0.37 -12.20
N THR A 200 -17.43 -0.34 -11.08
CA THR A 200 -18.54 -1.28 -10.84
C THR A 200 -19.82 -0.61 -10.35
N LEU A 201 -19.76 0.68 -9.98
CA LEU A 201 -20.93 1.46 -9.61
C LEU A 201 -21.72 1.88 -10.88
N GLU A 202 -23.02 1.62 -10.89
CA GLU A 202 -23.90 1.88 -12.03
C GLU A 202 -23.83 3.36 -12.48
N LYS A 203 -23.71 3.60 -13.80
CA LYS A 203 -23.54 4.96 -14.36
C LYS A 203 -24.63 5.94 -13.91
N SER A 204 -25.88 5.51 -13.74
CA SER A 204 -27.00 6.35 -13.26
C SER A 204 -26.79 6.93 -11.85
N ILE A 205 -25.92 6.30 -11.04
CA ILE A 205 -25.64 6.71 -9.67
C ILE A 205 -24.65 7.88 -9.62
N TRP A 206 -23.71 7.99 -10.56
CA TRP A 206 -22.60 8.95 -10.48
C TRP A 206 -22.40 9.86 -11.71
N MET A 207 -22.83 9.42 -12.89
CA MET A 207 -22.64 10.16 -14.14
C MET A 207 -23.46 11.46 -14.11
N GLY A 208 -22.81 12.60 -14.40
CA GLY A 208 -23.40 13.94 -14.25
C GLY A 208 -23.40 14.52 -12.82
N TYR A 209 -22.97 13.76 -11.80
CA TYR A 209 -22.86 14.24 -10.42
C TYR A 209 -21.44 14.67 -10.06
N ILE A 210 -20.46 13.88 -10.48
CA ILE A 210 -19.02 14.18 -10.32
C ILE A 210 -18.54 15.18 -11.39
N LYS A 211 -17.34 15.73 -11.21
CA LYS A 211 -16.68 16.58 -12.22
C LYS A 211 -15.70 15.76 -13.04
N ASP A 212 -15.82 15.90 -14.35
CA ASP A 212 -14.88 15.34 -15.32
C ASP A 212 -13.67 16.27 -15.44
N TYR A 213 -12.47 15.69 -15.44
CA TYR A 213 -11.21 16.42 -15.53
C TYR A 213 -10.41 15.92 -16.72
N GLU A 214 -10.06 16.83 -17.64
CA GLU A 214 -9.30 16.53 -18.85
C GLU A 214 -7.95 15.88 -18.51
N GLY A 215 -7.66 14.72 -19.10
CA GLY A 215 -6.45 13.94 -18.83
C GLY A 215 -6.40 13.23 -17.47
N GLY A 216 -7.49 13.23 -16.69
CA GLY A 216 -7.63 12.41 -15.49
C GLY A 216 -8.18 11.01 -15.80
N THR A 217 -7.67 9.98 -15.13
CA THR A 217 -8.27 8.63 -15.17
C THR A 217 -9.31 8.49 -14.06
N ILE A 218 -10.56 8.15 -14.38
CA ILE A 218 -11.56 7.83 -13.36
C ILE A 218 -11.18 6.54 -12.60
N MET A 219 -11.31 6.56 -11.29
CA MET A 219 -11.02 5.42 -10.42
C MET A 219 -12.05 5.26 -9.30
N GLN A 220 -12.40 4.00 -8.98
CA GLN A 220 -13.33 3.64 -7.90
C GLN A 220 -12.62 2.88 -6.77
N CYS A 221 -12.89 3.25 -5.51
CA CYS A 221 -12.60 2.43 -4.34
C CYS A 221 -13.90 1.98 -3.68
N THR A 222 -14.11 0.67 -3.58
CA THR A 222 -15.20 0.09 -2.76
C THR A 222 -14.65 -0.27 -1.38
N MET A 223 -15.25 0.27 -0.33
CA MET A 223 -14.81 0.02 1.04
C MET A 223 -15.30 -1.33 1.57
N LEU A 224 -14.48 -1.96 2.43
CA LEU A 224 -14.79 -3.26 3.02
C LEU A 224 -15.58 -3.05 4.32
N PRO A 225 -16.83 -3.58 4.46
CA PRO A 225 -17.72 -3.22 5.56
C PRO A 225 -17.15 -3.49 6.96
N LYS A 226 -16.59 -4.68 7.18
CA LYS A 226 -16.17 -5.17 8.52
C LYS A 226 -14.78 -4.69 9.00
N ILE A 227 -14.07 -3.89 8.20
CA ILE A 227 -12.66 -3.53 8.46
C ILE A 227 -12.56 -2.08 8.97
N ARG A 228 -11.72 -1.89 9.99
CA ARG A 228 -11.16 -0.58 10.38
C ARG A 228 -9.82 -0.40 9.66
N TYR A 229 -9.74 0.58 8.77
CA TYR A 229 -8.56 0.82 7.92
C TYR A 229 -7.32 1.21 8.72
N LEU A 230 -7.48 1.99 9.80
CA LEU A 230 -6.38 2.35 10.71
C LEU A 230 -5.72 1.11 11.36
N GLU A 231 -6.49 0.05 11.63
CA GLU A 231 -5.98 -1.20 12.21
C GLU A 231 -5.55 -2.25 11.17
N THR A 232 -5.73 -1.99 9.87
CA THR A 232 -5.53 -3.00 8.82
C THR A 232 -4.13 -3.60 8.82
N SER A 233 -3.09 -2.79 9.05
CA SER A 233 -1.70 -3.28 9.12
C SER A 233 -1.50 -4.29 10.28
N ARG A 234 -2.10 -4.03 11.44
CA ARG A 234 -2.05 -4.91 12.61
C ARG A 234 -2.91 -6.16 12.40
N MET A 235 -4.07 -6.02 11.76
CA MET A 235 -4.96 -7.13 11.41
C MET A 235 -4.29 -8.11 10.44
N LEU A 236 -3.67 -7.60 9.36
CA LEU A 236 -2.94 -8.40 8.39
C LEU A 236 -1.76 -9.15 9.03
N GLN A 237 -1.01 -8.50 9.94
CA GLN A 237 0.06 -9.17 10.67
C GLN A 237 -0.45 -10.30 11.58
N LYS A 238 -1.59 -10.11 12.26
CA LYS A 238 -2.26 -11.17 13.04
C LYS A 238 -2.73 -12.33 12.16
N GLN A 239 -3.33 -12.04 11.01
CA GLN A 239 -3.77 -13.06 10.05
C GLN A 239 -2.59 -13.85 9.49
N LYS A 240 -1.51 -13.16 9.09
CA LYS A 240 -0.26 -13.77 8.65
C LYS A 240 0.31 -14.70 9.72
N GLU A 241 0.38 -14.25 10.98
CA GLU A 241 0.93 -15.10 12.05
C GLU A 241 0.02 -16.29 12.38
N CYS A 242 -1.31 -16.16 12.28
CA CYS A 242 -2.24 -17.29 12.41
C CYS A 242 -1.99 -18.35 11.31
N VAL A 243 -1.87 -17.93 10.05
CA VAL A 243 -1.51 -18.81 8.93
C VAL A 243 -0.13 -19.45 9.15
N MET A 244 0.87 -18.66 9.54
CA MET A 244 2.22 -19.16 9.82
C MET A 244 2.24 -20.15 11.00
N ALA A 245 1.45 -19.94 12.05
CA ALA A 245 1.33 -20.88 13.16
C ALA A 245 0.73 -22.23 12.70
N LYS A 246 -0.32 -22.19 11.86
CA LYS A 246 -0.90 -23.39 11.25
C LYS A 246 0.08 -24.10 10.32
N ILE A 247 0.87 -23.35 9.53
CA ILE A 247 1.96 -23.90 8.71
C ILE A 247 3.01 -24.55 9.60
N ARG A 248 3.55 -23.88 10.64
CA ARG A 248 4.58 -24.45 11.54
C ARG A 248 4.11 -25.71 12.28
N ALA A 249 2.81 -25.86 12.54
CA ALA A 249 2.25 -27.04 13.18
C ALA A 249 2.23 -28.30 12.28
N VAL A 250 2.38 -28.15 10.96
CA VAL A 250 2.37 -29.25 9.97
C VAL A 250 3.70 -29.36 9.21
N SER A 251 4.32 -28.22 8.92
CA SER A 251 5.53 -28.09 8.10
C SER A 251 6.80 -28.28 8.92
N LYS A 252 7.65 -29.19 8.45
CA LYS A 252 9.02 -29.40 8.92
C LYS A 252 10.05 -28.50 8.23
N SER A 253 9.63 -27.55 7.37
CA SER A 253 10.55 -26.67 6.61
C SER A 253 11.41 -25.75 7.48
N HIS A 254 11.12 -25.63 8.77
CA HIS A 254 11.92 -24.89 9.75
C HIS A 254 13.07 -25.72 10.35
N VAL A 255 13.13 -27.03 10.07
CA VAL A 255 14.18 -27.93 10.54
C VAL A 255 15.41 -27.77 9.64
N VAL A 256 16.51 -27.28 10.22
CA VAL A 256 17.79 -27.16 9.52
C VAL A 256 18.48 -28.53 9.54
N HIS A 257 18.56 -29.17 8.37
CA HIS A 257 19.28 -30.43 8.21
C HIS A 257 20.77 -30.17 7.96
N GLN A 258 21.63 -31.01 8.55
CA GLN A 258 23.07 -30.98 8.28
C GLN A 258 23.38 -31.42 6.84
N PRO A 259 24.47 -30.93 6.22
CA PRO A 259 24.85 -31.36 4.88
C PRO A 259 25.14 -32.87 4.85
N PRO A 260 24.84 -33.56 3.73
CA PRO A 260 25.18 -34.97 3.55
C PRO A 260 26.65 -35.27 3.85
N PRO A 261 26.98 -36.36 4.59
CA PRO A 261 28.37 -36.70 4.93
C PRO A 261 29.31 -36.80 3.74
N GLN A 262 28.79 -37.19 2.58
CA GLN A 262 29.50 -37.31 1.30
C GLN A 262 30.09 -35.97 0.81
N TRP A 263 29.53 -34.83 1.25
CA TRP A 263 29.96 -33.48 0.86
C TRP A 263 30.87 -32.80 1.90
N ARG A 264 31.09 -33.44 3.05
CA ARG A 264 31.78 -32.80 4.19
C ARG A 264 33.28 -32.54 3.94
N ASN A 265 33.90 -33.34 3.07
CA ASN A 265 35.34 -33.31 2.79
C ASN A 265 35.67 -33.02 1.31
N SER A 266 34.70 -32.52 0.52
CA SER A 266 34.83 -32.33 -0.93
C SER A 266 35.59 -31.06 -1.30
N THR A 267 36.93 -31.09 -1.27
CA THR A 267 37.79 -29.95 -1.66
C THR A 267 37.88 -29.72 -3.19
N GLY A 268 36.82 -30.02 -3.93
CA GLY A 268 36.80 -29.90 -5.40
C GLY A 268 35.46 -30.27 -6.01
N SER A 269 35.25 -31.56 -6.32
CA SER A 269 34.03 -32.04 -6.99
C SER A 269 32.95 -32.48 -6.00
N ILE A 270 31.74 -31.93 -6.15
CA ILE A 270 30.55 -32.35 -5.40
C ILE A 270 30.01 -33.64 -6.02
N THR A 271 29.95 -34.71 -5.23
CA THR A 271 29.38 -35.98 -5.68
C THR A 271 27.86 -35.87 -5.81
N PRO A 272 27.25 -36.21 -6.97
CA PRO A 272 25.80 -36.26 -7.09
C PRO A 272 25.20 -37.27 -6.10
N ILE A 273 24.12 -36.88 -5.42
CA ILE A 273 23.36 -37.73 -4.49
C ILE A 273 21.93 -37.82 -5.03
N ASP A 274 21.36 -39.01 -5.07
CA ASP A 274 19.92 -39.19 -5.33
C ASP A 274 19.09 -38.46 -4.25
N PRO A 275 18.28 -37.44 -4.58
CA PRO A 275 17.49 -36.73 -3.59
C PRO A 275 16.51 -37.63 -2.83
N LEU A 276 16.02 -38.74 -3.44
CA LEU A 276 15.11 -39.68 -2.78
C LEU A 276 15.80 -40.55 -1.71
N SER A 277 17.14 -40.63 -1.74
CA SER A 277 17.94 -41.27 -0.68
C SER A 277 17.93 -40.47 0.63
N ILE A 278 17.62 -39.17 0.58
CA ILE A 278 17.57 -38.28 1.76
C ILE A 278 16.17 -38.40 2.40
N PRO A 279 16.03 -38.94 3.62
CA PRO A 279 14.71 -39.21 4.21
C PRO A 279 13.83 -37.96 4.38
N ALA A 280 14.45 -36.80 4.62
CA ALA A 280 13.76 -35.52 4.73
C ALA A 280 13.09 -35.11 3.40
N ILE A 281 13.81 -35.22 2.27
CA ILE A 281 13.30 -34.92 0.92
C ILE A 281 12.22 -35.91 0.52
N LYS A 282 12.44 -37.21 0.77
CA LYS A 282 11.40 -38.23 0.56
C LYS A 282 10.13 -37.94 1.40
N SER A 283 10.29 -37.44 2.62
CA SER A 283 9.17 -37.10 3.52
C SER A 283 8.42 -35.80 3.18
N SER A 284 9.01 -34.90 2.38
CA SER A 284 8.35 -33.65 1.98
C SER A 284 7.41 -33.83 0.79
N GLY A 285 7.36 -35.03 0.18
CA GLY A 285 6.62 -35.28 -1.06
C GLY A 285 7.33 -34.74 -2.30
N TRP A 286 8.62 -34.38 -2.20
CA TRP A 286 9.42 -33.95 -3.34
C TRP A 286 9.46 -35.04 -4.42
N SER A 287 9.38 -34.62 -5.68
CA SER A 287 9.53 -35.48 -6.84
C SER A 287 10.34 -34.76 -7.92
N PRO A 288 11.04 -35.49 -8.81
CA PRO A 288 11.81 -34.88 -9.90
C PRO A 288 10.97 -33.97 -10.80
N SER A 289 9.70 -34.31 -11.05
CA SER A 289 8.79 -33.49 -11.87
C SER A 289 8.37 -32.19 -11.18
N MET A 290 8.24 -32.16 -9.85
CA MET A 290 8.03 -30.91 -9.10
C MET A 290 9.28 -30.02 -9.12
N ASP A 291 10.47 -30.60 -9.01
CA ASP A 291 11.74 -29.88 -9.11
C ASP A 291 11.92 -29.27 -10.50
N GLU A 292 11.69 -30.06 -11.56
CA GLU A 292 11.70 -29.62 -12.95
C GLU A 292 10.70 -28.48 -13.19
N LEU A 293 9.44 -28.62 -12.76
CA LEU A 293 8.44 -27.55 -12.84
C LEU A 293 8.85 -26.29 -12.05
N SER A 294 9.52 -26.44 -10.90
CA SER A 294 9.99 -25.29 -10.11
C SER A 294 11.19 -24.56 -10.71
N ARG A 295 11.97 -25.25 -11.55
CA ARG A 295 13.13 -24.72 -12.28
C ARG A 295 12.75 -24.15 -13.65
N GLN A 296 11.57 -24.49 -14.19
CA GLN A 296 11.06 -23.84 -15.39
C GLN A 296 10.94 -22.33 -15.11
N PRO A 297 11.61 -21.48 -15.90
CA PRO A 297 11.50 -20.04 -15.72
C PRO A 297 10.06 -19.64 -15.99
N ARG A 298 9.43 -18.95 -15.03
CA ARG A 298 8.02 -18.58 -15.08
C ARG A 298 7.65 -17.75 -16.32
N HIS A 299 8.63 -17.02 -16.84
CA HIS A 299 8.52 -16.18 -18.01
C HIS A 299 9.72 -16.41 -18.96
N GLY A 300 9.58 -16.00 -20.22
CA GLY A 300 10.65 -16.09 -21.21
C GLY A 300 11.95 -15.37 -20.81
N PRO A 301 13.12 -15.75 -21.38
CA PRO A 301 14.44 -15.23 -20.97
C PRO A 301 14.60 -13.71 -21.14
N ASN A 302 13.83 -13.10 -22.04
CA ASN A 302 13.83 -11.66 -22.32
C ASN A 302 12.80 -10.87 -21.47
N TYR A 303 11.95 -11.55 -20.67
CA TYR A 303 10.79 -10.94 -20.02
C TYR A 303 11.15 -9.72 -19.16
N ASN A 304 12.21 -9.82 -18.34
CA ASN A 304 12.59 -8.74 -17.44
C ASN A 304 13.08 -7.50 -18.21
N GLN A 305 13.91 -7.70 -19.24
CA GLN A 305 14.38 -6.62 -20.10
C GLN A 305 13.23 -5.97 -20.88
N LEU A 306 12.27 -6.76 -21.38
CA LEU A 306 11.08 -6.25 -22.06
C LEU A 306 10.16 -5.49 -21.10
N LEU A 307 10.03 -5.96 -19.86
CA LEU A 307 9.28 -5.29 -18.80
C LEU A 307 9.94 -3.96 -18.42
N HIS A 308 11.27 -3.90 -18.33
CA HIS A 308 11.99 -2.65 -18.12
C HIS A 308 11.77 -1.66 -19.27
N LEU A 309 11.98 -2.09 -20.52
CA LEU A 309 11.74 -1.28 -21.71
C LEU A 309 10.29 -0.74 -21.77
N LEU A 310 9.31 -1.59 -21.49
CA LEU A 310 7.90 -1.20 -21.48
C LEU A 310 7.59 -0.18 -20.37
N ASN A 311 8.11 -0.38 -19.17
CA ASN A 311 7.95 0.58 -18.07
C ASN A 311 8.59 1.93 -18.41
N ASP A 312 9.79 1.93 -19.00
CA ASP A 312 10.47 3.17 -19.41
C ASP A 312 9.69 3.90 -20.51
N MET A 313 9.13 3.16 -21.48
CA MET A 313 8.22 3.72 -22.49
C MET A 313 6.94 4.29 -21.86
N GLN A 314 6.26 3.55 -20.97
CA GLN A 314 5.03 4.00 -20.30
C GLN A 314 5.25 5.26 -19.43
N ASN A 315 6.41 5.39 -18.79
CA ASN A 315 6.75 6.55 -17.96
C ASN A 315 7.29 7.76 -18.75
N HIS A 316 7.60 7.59 -20.04
CA HIS A 316 8.12 8.67 -20.87
C HIS A 316 7.04 9.73 -21.16
N THR A 317 7.41 11.02 -21.13
CA THR A 317 6.46 12.15 -21.22
C THR A 317 5.65 12.21 -22.53
N ALA A 318 6.12 11.55 -23.59
CA ALA A 318 5.41 11.44 -24.87
C ALA A 318 4.46 10.23 -24.97
N ALA A 319 4.34 9.40 -23.94
CA ALA A 319 3.53 8.17 -23.98
C ALA A 319 2.04 8.35 -23.70
N TRP A 320 1.61 9.54 -23.27
CA TRP A 320 0.23 9.81 -22.88
C TRP A 320 -0.86 9.43 -23.91
N PRO A 321 -0.68 9.53 -25.26
CA PRO A 321 -1.72 9.14 -26.21
C PRO A 321 -1.72 7.64 -26.51
N PHE A 322 -0.70 6.91 -26.07
CA PHE A 322 -0.50 5.49 -26.36
C PHE A 322 -0.63 4.63 -25.09
N ALA A 323 -0.99 5.23 -23.97
CA ALA A 323 -1.04 4.57 -22.67
C ALA A 323 -2.21 3.59 -22.52
N GLN A 324 -3.27 3.74 -23.34
CA GLN A 324 -4.50 2.94 -23.35
C GLN A 324 -5.00 2.83 -24.81
N PRO A 325 -5.91 1.89 -25.12
CA PRO A 325 -6.58 1.84 -26.43
C PRO A 325 -7.31 3.15 -26.75
N VAL A 326 -7.38 3.52 -28.04
CA VAL A 326 -8.15 4.69 -28.49
C VAL A 326 -9.63 4.48 -28.20
N ASN A 327 -10.27 5.43 -27.51
CA ASN A 327 -11.69 5.28 -27.17
C ASN A 327 -12.57 5.47 -28.41
N ARG A 328 -13.33 4.44 -28.78
CA ARG A 328 -14.27 4.48 -29.93
C ARG A 328 -15.38 5.52 -29.75
N ASP A 329 -15.78 5.84 -28.53
CA ASP A 329 -16.79 6.86 -28.27
C ASP A 329 -16.24 8.29 -28.50
N GLU A 330 -14.91 8.47 -28.41
CA GLU A 330 -14.22 9.75 -28.65
C GLU A 330 -13.71 9.88 -30.10
N VAL A 331 -13.34 8.76 -30.73
CA VAL A 331 -12.80 8.69 -32.10
C VAL A 331 -13.53 7.59 -32.90
N PRO A 332 -14.75 7.87 -33.42
CA PRO A 332 -15.64 6.83 -33.94
C PRO A 332 -15.12 6.04 -35.15
N ASP A 333 -14.42 6.71 -36.06
CA ASP A 333 -13.88 6.17 -37.30
C ASP A 333 -12.51 5.48 -37.14
N TYR A 334 -11.86 5.62 -35.98
CA TYR A 334 -10.49 5.12 -35.77
C TYR A 334 -10.35 3.63 -36.10
N TYR A 335 -11.30 2.81 -35.66
CA TYR A 335 -11.32 1.36 -35.89
C TYR A 335 -11.86 0.95 -37.26
N GLU A 336 -12.31 1.90 -38.09
CA GLU A 336 -12.63 1.69 -39.50
C GLU A 336 -11.40 1.94 -40.39
N VAL A 337 -10.51 2.86 -39.97
CA VAL A 337 -9.25 3.19 -40.63
C VAL A 337 -8.10 2.28 -40.18
N ILE A 338 -7.97 2.02 -38.87
CA ILE A 338 -6.88 1.25 -38.26
C ILE A 338 -7.32 -0.19 -37.98
N THR A 339 -6.86 -1.11 -38.82
CA THR A 339 -7.25 -2.54 -38.79
C THR A 339 -6.53 -3.36 -37.72
N GLN A 340 -5.38 -2.88 -37.21
CA GLN A 340 -4.58 -3.57 -36.19
C GLN A 340 -4.22 -2.59 -35.06
N PRO A 341 -5.17 -2.22 -34.18
CA PRO A 341 -4.91 -1.30 -33.08
C PRO A 341 -3.91 -1.89 -32.08
N MET A 342 -3.09 -1.02 -31.47
CA MET A 342 -2.13 -1.39 -30.43
C MET A 342 -1.87 -0.20 -29.50
N ASP A 343 -1.57 -0.49 -28.23
CA ASP A 343 -1.25 0.49 -27.18
C ASP A 343 -0.38 -0.16 -26.08
N LEU A 344 0.24 0.67 -25.24
CA LEU A 344 1.20 0.25 -24.22
C LEU A 344 0.58 -0.57 -23.08
N SER A 345 -0.75 -0.54 -22.87
CA SER A 345 -1.41 -1.39 -21.86
C SER A 345 -1.84 -2.74 -22.44
N THR A 346 -2.26 -2.79 -23.70
CA THR A 346 -2.36 -4.07 -24.44
C THR A 346 -0.98 -4.76 -24.50
N MET A 347 0.10 -4.00 -24.72
CA MET A 347 1.46 -4.55 -24.65
C MET A 347 1.83 -5.07 -23.24
N GLU A 348 1.39 -4.41 -22.17
CA GLU A 348 1.61 -4.85 -20.77
C GLU A 348 0.91 -6.17 -20.49
N GLU A 349 -0.36 -6.30 -20.91
CA GLU A 349 -1.12 -7.54 -20.80
C GLU A 349 -0.46 -8.67 -21.59
N ARG A 350 -0.11 -8.43 -22.86
CA ARG A 350 0.56 -9.41 -23.72
C ARG A 350 1.89 -9.89 -23.14
N LEU A 351 2.71 -8.98 -22.61
CA LEU A 351 3.96 -9.33 -21.96
C LEU A 351 3.72 -10.19 -20.72
N SER A 352 2.77 -9.81 -19.85
CA SER A 352 2.46 -10.53 -18.61
C SER A 352 1.95 -11.97 -18.82
N ASN A 353 1.43 -12.26 -20.02
CA ASN A 353 0.94 -13.56 -20.47
C ASN A 353 1.95 -14.30 -21.39
N ASP A 354 3.22 -13.88 -21.41
CA ASP A 354 4.30 -14.46 -22.22
C ASP A 354 4.05 -14.49 -23.74
N LEU A 355 3.23 -13.58 -24.26
CA LEU A 355 2.90 -13.45 -25.68
C LEU A 355 3.97 -12.70 -26.51
N TYR A 356 5.20 -12.59 -25.98
CA TYR A 356 6.39 -12.12 -26.69
C TYR A 356 7.57 -13.11 -26.51
N PRO A 357 7.57 -14.25 -27.23
CA PRO A 357 8.69 -15.19 -27.24
C PRO A 357 10.02 -14.53 -27.63
N THR A 358 9.97 -13.57 -28.56
CA THR A 358 11.14 -12.82 -29.03
C THR A 358 11.01 -11.31 -28.84
N PRO A 359 12.10 -10.56 -28.63
CA PRO A 359 12.07 -9.10 -28.58
C PRO A 359 11.56 -8.47 -29.89
N ALA A 360 11.77 -9.14 -31.03
CA ALA A 360 11.28 -8.69 -32.33
C ALA A 360 9.75 -8.63 -32.43
N GLU A 361 9.02 -9.47 -31.68
CA GLU A 361 7.55 -9.40 -31.61
C GLU A 361 7.08 -8.23 -30.75
N PHE A 362 7.73 -7.97 -29.62
CA PHE A 362 7.47 -6.78 -28.81
C PHE A 362 7.75 -5.49 -29.62
N ILE A 363 8.88 -5.44 -30.34
CA ILE A 363 9.25 -4.31 -31.20
C ILE A 363 8.21 -4.11 -32.32
N ARG A 364 7.66 -5.19 -32.89
CA ARG A 364 6.61 -5.11 -33.91
C ARG A 364 5.35 -4.43 -33.37
N ASP A 365 4.86 -4.86 -32.21
CA ASP A 365 3.68 -4.27 -31.58
C ASP A 365 3.97 -2.82 -31.13
N ALA A 366 5.18 -2.51 -30.65
CA ALA A 366 5.58 -1.14 -30.34
C ALA A 366 5.63 -0.23 -31.59
N LYS A 367 6.15 -0.72 -32.72
CA LYS A 367 6.13 0.01 -34.01
C LYS A 367 4.71 0.26 -34.50
N LEU A 368 3.83 -0.73 -34.36
CA LEU A 368 2.42 -0.64 -34.74
C LEU A 368 1.70 0.54 -34.05
N ILE A 369 2.04 0.86 -32.79
CA ILE A 369 1.57 2.08 -32.10
C ILE A 369 1.93 3.35 -32.91
N PHE A 370 3.18 3.47 -33.33
CA PHE A 370 3.69 4.66 -34.03
C PHE A 370 3.21 4.74 -35.47
N ASP A 371 3.17 3.61 -36.17
CA ASP A 371 2.74 3.52 -37.56
C ASP A 371 1.23 3.75 -37.71
N ASN A 372 0.41 3.22 -36.80
CA ASN A 372 -1.01 3.55 -36.72
C ASN A 372 -1.22 5.03 -36.41
N CYS A 373 -0.44 5.60 -35.47
CA CYS A 373 -0.52 7.00 -35.13
C CYS A 373 -0.25 7.90 -36.34
N ARG A 374 0.78 7.60 -37.14
CA ARG A 374 1.12 8.33 -38.39
C ARG A 374 0.14 8.07 -39.53
N SER A 375 -0.46 6.89 -39.60
CA SER A 375 -1.45 6.55 -40.63
C SER A 375 -2.77 7.29 -40.42
N TYR A 376 -3.17 7.50 -39.16
CA TYR A 376 -4.41 8.21 -38.81
C TYR A 376 -4.22 9.73 -38.62
N ASN A 377 -3.06 10.18 -38.12
CA ASN A 377 -2.82 11.59 -37.80
C ASN A 377 -1.76 12.22 -38.71
N THR A 378 -1.96 13.49 -39.10
CA THR A 378 -0.96 14.25 -39.84
C THR A 378 0.27 14.60 -38.98
N ASP A 379 1.45 14.73 -39.61
CA ASP A 379 2.74 14.98 -38.93
C ASP A 379 2.79 16.24 -38.05
N THR A 380 1.91 17.20 -38.30
CA THR A 380 1.82 18.45 -37.54
C THR A 380 1.14 18.27 -36.18
N THR A 381 0.38 17.19 -35.98
CA THR A 381 -0.38 16.93 -34.75
C THR A 381 0.51 16.71 -33.52
N PRO A 382 -0.01 16.98 -32.29
CA PRO A 382 0.65 16.55 -31.06
C PRO A 382 0.88 15.04 -31.00
N TYR A 383 -0.03 14.25 -31.57
CA TYR A 383 0.03 12.79 -31.60
C TYR A 383 1.23 12.26 -32.40
N ALA A 384 1.37 12.69 -33.66
CA ALA A 384 2.52 12.30 -34.49
C ALA A 384 3.86 12.77 -33.89
N LYS A 385 3.90 13.97 -33.31
CA LYS A 385 5.08 14.49 -32.58
C LYS A 385 5.40 13.66 -31.34
N SER A 386 4.40 13.12 -30.63
CA SER A 386 4.57 12.22 -29.50
C SER A 386 5.08 10.84 -29.94
N ALA A 387 4.49 10.25 -30.99
CA ALA A 387 4.95 8.99 -31.58
C ALA A 387 6.44 9.08 -31.97
N ASN A 388 6.80 10.10 -32.76
CA ASN A 388 8.17 10.35 -33.21
C ASN A 388 9.15 10.65 -32.06
N LYS A 389 8.69 11.03 -30.86
CA LYS A 389 9.53 11.16 -29.66
C LYS A 389 9.68 9.83 -28.92
N LEU A 390 8.58 9.12 -28.71
CA LEU A 390 8.59 7.84 -27.98
C LEU A 390 9.32 6.74 -28.76
N GLU A 391 9.16 6.69 -30.09
CA GLU A 391 9.88 5.76 -30.95
C GLU A 391 11.40 5.97 -30.89
N ARG A 392 11.86 7.22 -30.99
CA ARG A 392 13.29 7.53 -30.83
C ARG A 392 13.82 7.17 -29.44
N PHE A 393 13.02 7.36 -28.39
CA PHE A 393 13.37 6.93 -27.04
C PHE A 393 13.49 5.41 -26.94
N MET A 394 12.50 4.67 -27.45
CA MET A 394 12.51 3.20 -27.51
C MET A 394 13.76 2.67 -28.24
N TRP A 395 14.06 3.20 -29.43
CA TRP A 395 15.27 2.80 -30.16
C TRP A 395 16.57 3.16 -29.43
N GLY A 396 16.60 4.27 -28.68
CA GLY A 396 17.71 4.61 -27.80
C GLY A 396 17.93 3.58 -26.70
N GLN A 397 16.86 3.08 -26.07
CA GLN A 397 16.94 2.01 -25.06
C GLN A 397 17.35 0.66 -25.68
N ILE A 398 16.78 0.28 -26.82
CA ILE A 398 17.12 -0.98 -27.51
C ILE A 398 18.61 -0.99 -27.91
N LYS A 399 19.15 0.12 -28.42
CA LYS A 399 20.59 0.24 -28.76
C LYS A 399 21.51 0.19 -27.54
N ALA A 400 21.02 0.53 -26.35
CA ALA A 400 21.79 0.43 -25.11
C ALA A 400 21.86 -1.01 -24.55
N ILE A 401 21.01 -1.94 -25.04
CA ILE A 401 21.01 -3.35 -24.67
C ILE A 401 21.90 -4.12 -25.66
N PRO A 402 23.09 -4.61 -25.27
CA PRO A 402 24.05 -5.22 -26.20
C PRO A 402 23.44 -6.36 -27.02
N GLU A 403 22.64 -7.21 -26.38
CA GLU A 403 21.99 -8.38 -26.97
C GLU A 403 20.98 -8.01 -28.07
N TRP A 404 20.40 -6.81 -28.03
CA TRP A 404 19.34 -6.36 -28.94
C TRP A 404 19.77 -5.22 -29.87
N SER A 405 21.01 -4.77 -29.78
CA SER A 405 21.59 -3.71 -30.62
C SER A 405 21.36 -3.94 -32.13
N HIS A 406 21.46 -5.21 -32.58
CA HIS A 406 21.20 -5.66 -33.95
C HIS A 406 19.73 -5.56 -34.42
N LEU A 407 18.77 -5.40 -33.49
CA LEU A 407 17.35 -5.22 -33.83
C LEU A 407 17.00 -3.77 -34.17
N ALA A 408 17.95 -2.85 -34.03
CA ALA A 408 17.77 -1.41 -34.17
C ALA A 408 18.52 -0.82 -35.39
N GLU A 409 18.78 -1.66 -36.39
CA GLU A 409 19.31 -1.28 -37.72
C GLU A 409 18.27 -0.55 -38.58
#